data_AF-A0A0F9KWY9-F1
#
_entry.id   AF-A0A0F9KWY9-F1
#
_cell.length_a   1.000
_cell.length_b   1.000
_cell.length_c   1.000
_cell.angle_alpha   90.00
_cell.angle_beta   90.00
_cell.angle_gamma   90.00
#
_symmetry.space_group_name_H-M   'P 1'
#
loop_
_entity.id
_entity.type
_entity.pdbx_description
1 polymer ?
#
loop_
_entity_poly.entity_id
_entity_poly.type
_entity_poly.pdbx_seq_one_letter_code
_entity_poly.pdbx_strand_id
1 'polypeptide(L)' 'MMITVTSIYDDNGNKIAEVAKCACKPWLTWAEVLTGILGALIMLHLMVI' A
#
# COMPACT_ATOMS: atom_id res chain seq x y z
N MET A 1 7.79 0.45 -1.61
CA MET A 1 7.82 0.36 -0.14
C MET A 1 8.11 1.75 0.36
N MET A 2 7.16 2.40 1.05
CA MET A 2 7.38 3.73 1.63
C MET A 2 7.66 3.55 3.11
N ILE A 3 8.84 3.96 3.55
CA ILE A 3 9.23 3.97 4.96
C ILE A 3 9.05 5.40 5.43
N THR A 4 8.13 5.62 6.35
CA THR A 4 7.94 6.92 6.99
C THR A 4 8.75 6.92 8.27
N VAL A 5 9.77 7.78 8.32
CA VAL A 5 10.60 7.96 9.51
C VAL A 5 10.11 9.19 10.26
N THR A 6 9.69 9.02 11.50
CA THR A 6 9.30 10.11 12.40
C THR A 6 10.37 10.26 13.47
N SER A 7 11.09 11.37 13.43
CA SER A 7 12.07 11.75 14.45
C SER A 7 11.40 12.63 15.50
N ILE A 8 11.62 12.33 16.77
CA ILE A 8 11.13 13.10 17.91
C ILE A 8 12.31 13.91 18.45
N TYR A 9 12.10 15.22 18.60
CA TYR A 9 13.10 16.17 19.09
C TYR A 9 12.61 16.79 20.40
N ASP A 10 13.54 17.08 21.29
CA ASP A 10 13.34 17.85 22.53
C ASP A 10 13.26 19.37 22.23
N ASP A 11 12.81 20.17 23.20
CA ASP A 11 12.70 21.64 23.09
C ASP A 11 14.05 22.32 22.77
N ASN A 12 15.17 21.66 23.08
CA ASN A 12 16.52 22.12 22.75
C ASN A 12 16.98 21.71 21.34
N GLY A 13 16.12 21.05 20.54
CA GLY A 13 16.45 20.57 19.20
C GLY A 13 17.26 19.27 19.17
N ASN A 14 17.48 18.62 20.32
CA ASN A 14 18.17 17.33 20.39
C ASN A 14 17.23 16.19 19.99
N LYS A 15 17.70 15.27 19.15
CA LYS A 15 16.93 14.08 18.76
C LYS A 15 16.88 13.09 19.93
N ILE A 16 15.67 12.76 20.38
CA ILE A 16 15.45 11.84 21.51
C ILE A 16 14.99 10.45 21.07
N ALA A 17 14.31 10.33 19.93
CA ALA A 17 13.86 9.05 19.41
C ALA A 17 13.65 9.10 17.90
N GLU A 18 13.72 7.93 17.26
CA GLU A 18 13.33 7.74 15.86
C GLU A 18 12.39 6.55 15.77
N VAL A 19 11.23 6.77 15.16
CA VAL A 19 10.24 5.73 14.91
C VAL A 19 10.12 5.56 13.40
N ALA A 20 10.63 4.45 12.89
CA ALA A 20 10.41 4.05 11.51
C ALA A 20 9.11 3.25 11.40
N LYS A 21 8.09 3.83 10.77
CA LYS A 21 6.89 3.08 10.35
C LYS A 21 7.09 2.61 8.92
N CYS A 22 7.15 1.31 8.75
CA CYS A 22 7.04 0.71 7.43
C CYS A 22 5.55 0.64 7.06
N ALA A 23 5.14 1.39 6.04
CA ALA A 23 3.86 1.13 5.39
C ALA A 23 4.04 -0.08 4.48
N CYS A 24 3.86 -1.28 5.04
CA CYS A 24 3.66 -2.48 4.23
C CYS A 24 2.39 -2.26 3.43
N LYS A 25 2.52 -2.25 2.10
CA LYS A 25 1.35 -2.14 1.22
C LYS A 25 0.39 -3.27 1.62
N PRO A 26 -0.88 -2.96 1.95
CA PRO A 26 -1.82 -4.01 2.31
C PRO A 26 -1.88 -5.01 1.16
N TRP A 27 -1.98 -6.30 1.51
CA TRP A 27 -2.26 -7.34 0.54
C TRP A 27 -3.53 -6.95 -0.23
N LEU A 28 -3.54 -7.25 -1.54
CA LEU A 28 -4.62 -6.89 -2.46
C LEU A 28 -5.98 -7.00 -1.75
N THR A 29 -6.75 -5.93 -1.77
CA THR A 29 -8.08 -5.98 -1.15
C THR A 29 -8.97 -6.95 -1.93
N TRP A 30 -9.92 -7.59 -1.26
CA TRP A 30 -10.90 -8.47 -1.94
C TRP A 30 -11.62 -7.76 -3.10
N ALA A 31 -11.81 -6.44 -3.01
CA ALA A 31 -12.38 -5.62 -4.09
C ALA A 31 -11.47 -5.55 -5.33
N GLU A 32 -10.16 -5.38 -5.17
CA GLU A 32 -9.20 -5.41 -6.28
C GLU A 32 -9.13 -6.80 -6.92
N VAL A 33 -9.18 -7.86 -6.10
CA VAL A 33 -9.21 -9.24 -6.60
C VAL A 33 -10.46 -9.48 -7.46
N LEU A 34 -11.64 -9.11 -6.96
CA LEU A 34 -12.90 -9.28 -7.69
C LEU A 34 -12.94 -8.45 -8.97
N THR A 35 -12.45 -7.21 -8.93
CA THR A 35 -12.39 -6.33 -10.10
C THR A 35 -11.45 -6.91 -11.17
N GLY A 36 -10.31 -7.46 -10.77
CA GLY A 36 -9.38 -8.13 -11.67
C GLY A 36 -9.99 -9.37 -12.34
N ILE A 37 -10.68 -10.21 -11.57
CA ILE A 37 -11.36 -11.41 -12.10
C ILE A 37 -12.48 -11.01 -13.08
N LEU A 38 -13.31 -10.03 -12.71
CA LEU A 38 -14.39 -9.55 -13.58
C LEU A 38 -13.84 -8.97 -14.89
N GLY A 39 -12.78 -8.17 -14.82
CA GLY A 39 -12.11 -7.63 -16.01
C GLY A 39 -11.55 -8.74 -16.92
N ALA A 40 -10.91 -9.76 -16.34
CA ALA A 40 -10.41 -10.90 -17.10
C ALA A 40 -11.54 -11.71 -17.77
N LEU A 41 -12.66 -11.90 -17.09
CA LEU A 41 -13.84 -12.57 -17.65
C LEU A 41 -14.42 -11.79 -18.83
N ILE A 42 -14.55 -10.47 -18.73
CA ILE A 42 -15.06 -9.63 -19.82
C ILE A 42 -14.14 -9.70 -21.05
N MET A 43 -12.83 -9.61 -20.85
CA MET A 43 -11.85 -9.71 -21.93
C MET A 43 -11.91 -11.09 -22.62
N LEU A 44 -12.08 -12.17 -21.85
CA LEU A 44 -12.26 -13.51 -22.40
C LEU A 44 -13.53 -13.60 -23.28
N HIS A 45 -14.65 -13.02 -22.84
CA HIS A 45 -15.88 -13.02 -23.63
C HIS A 45 -15.74 -12.23 -24.94
N LEU A 46 -15.04 -11.11 -24.91
CA LEU A 46 -14.77 -10.29 -26.11
C LEU A 46 -13.82 -10.97 -27.11
N MET A 47 -12.96 -11.87 -26.67
CA MET A 47 -12.06 -12.64 -27.54
C MET A 47 -12.73 -13.85 -28.20
N VAL A 48 -13.85 -14.31 -27.65
CA VAL A 48 -14.59 -15.50 -28.11
C VAL A 48 -15.69 -15.14 -29.12
N ILE A 49 -16.10 -13.87 -29.20
CA ILE A 49 -17.02 -13.32 -30.21
C ILE A 49 -16.23 -12.83 -31.42
#